data_AF-A0A1H8YQH3-F1
#
_entry.id   AF-A0A1H8YQH3-F1
#
_cell.length_a   1.000
_cell.length_b   1.000
_cell.length_c   1.000
_cell.angle_alpha   90.00
_cell.angle_beta   90.00
_cell.angle_gamma   90.00
#
_symmetry.space_group_name_H-M   'P 1'
#
loop_
_entity.id
_entity.type
_entity.pdbx_description
1 polymer ?
#
loop_
_entity_poly.entity_id
_entity_poly.type
_entity_poly.pdbx_seq_one_letter_code
_entity_poly.pdbx_strand_id
1 'polypeptide(L)'
;MPNNKKDAAAARRRHQQLYSGGARRRRVLRPLEGETLVTMYDIVGTPLFPAVVANGTWNGAAIPFFRRDVAKLVVDWINATHAKNRDAARAHWDGDTVVLIEAEAEAEPGYTPERITPDRGGRYGIGARAWTWNFADD
;
A
#
# COMPACT_ATOMS: atom_id res chain seq x y z
N MET A 1 3.41 -15.05 -45.03
CA MET A 1 4.55 -14.46 -44.28
C MET A 1 4.04 -13.27 -43.46
N PRO A 2 3.70 -13.40 -42.17
CA PRO A 2 3.23 -12.27 -41.37
C PRO A 2 4.40 -11.40 -40.85
N ASN A 3 4.09 -10.13 -40.58
CA ASN A 3 4.99 -8.98 -40.55
C ASN A 3 5.62 -8.72 -39.16
N ASN A 4 6.91 -9.05 -39.04
CA ASN A 4 7.76 -9.01 -37.82
C ASN A 4 7.93 -7.62 -37.14
N LYS A 5 7.41 -6.53 -37.71
CA LYS A 5 7.61 -5.17 -37.17
C LYS A 5 6.56 -4.74 -36.13
N LYS A 6 5.33 -5.26 -36.17
CA LYS A 6 4.26 -4.89 -35.21
C LYS A 6 4.47 -5.54 -33.84
N ASP A 7 4.92 -6.79 -33.81
CA ASP A 7 5.14 -7.54 -32.56
C ASP A 7 6.35 -7.02 -31.76
N ALA A 8 7.42 -6.60 -32.46
CA ALA A 8 8.59 -5.99 -31.83
C ALA A 8 8.27 -4.64 -31.15
N ALA A 9 7.34 -3.85 -31.71
CA ALA A 9 6.92 -2.57 -31.12
C ALA A 9 6.03 -2.78 -29.88
N ALA A 10 5.16 -3.79 -29.88
CA ALA A 10 4.33 -4.15 -28.73
C ALA A 10 5.16 -4.74 -27.57
N ALA A 11 6.14 -5.60 -27.88
CA ALA A 11 7.07 -6.15 -26.90
C ALA A 11 7.95 -5.06 -26.26
N ARG A 12 8.46 -4.11 -27.06
CA ARG A 12 9.22 -2.96 -26.55
C ARG A 12 8.39 -2.05 -25.66
N ARG A 13 7.11 -1.77 -26.02
CA ARG A 13 6.21 -1.00 -25.16
C ARG A 13 5.94 -1.71 -23.84
N ARG A 14 5.64 -3.01 -23.85
CA ARG A 14 5.43 -3.80 -22.61
C ARG A 14 6.68 -3.86 -21.72
N HIS A 15 7.86 -4.04 -22.32
CA HIS A 15 9.12 -4.04 -21.59
C HIS A 15 9.41 -2.64 -21.01
N GLN A 16 9.25 -1.57 -21.78
CA GLN A 16 9.46 -0.21 -21.29
C GLN A 16 8.43 0.16 -20.20
N GLN A 17 7.18 -0.30 -20.27
CA GLN A 17 6.14 -0.06 -19.26
C GLN A 17 6.41 -0.80 -17.94
N LEU A 18 6.93 -2.03 -18.00
CA LEU A 18 7.36 -2.82 -16.82
C LEU A 18 8.57 -2.18 -16.12
N TYR A 19 9.57 -1.72 -16.88
CA TYR A 19 10.76 -1.06 -16.32
C TYR A 19 10.45 0.36 -15.81
N SER A 20 9.55 1.10 -16.48
CA SER A 20 9.08 2.41 -16.04
C SER A 20 8.23 2.32 -14.77
N GLY A 21 7.37 1.29 -14.67
CA GLY A 21 6.59 1.00 -13.47
C GLY A 21 7.50 0.65 -12.28
N GLY A 22 8.54 -0.17 -12.50
CA GLY A 22 9.53 -0.51 -11.48
C GLY A 22 10.38 0.68 -11.04
N ALA A 23 10.81 1.56 -11.95
CA ALA A 23 11.57 2.76 -11.59
C ALA A 23 10.72 3.78 -10.83
N ARG A 24 9.47 4.02 -11.27
CA ARG A 24 8.52 4.91 -10.57
C ARG A 24 8.18 4.37 -9.18
N ARG A 25 7.89 3.07 -9.06
CA ARG A 25 7.61 2.43 -7.77
C ARG A 25 8.81 2.52 -6.83
N ARG A 26 10.03 2.26 -7.31
CA ARG A 26 11.26 2.43 -6.53
C ARG A 26 11.44 3.86 -6.03
N ARG A 27 11.13 4.87 -6.85
CA ARG A 27 11.18 6.28 -6.42
C ARG A 27 10.14 6.59 -5.34
N VAL A 28 8.93 6.05 -5.47
CA VAL A 28 7.86 6.23 -4.47
C VAL A 28 8.18 5.50 -3.17
N LEU A 29 8.90 4.38 -3.21
CA LEU A 29 9.28 3.62 -2.01
C LEU A 29 10.59 4.09 -1.37
N ARG A 30 11.21 5.17 -1.86
CA ARG A 30 12.33 5.81 -1.17
C ARG A 30 11.77 6.68 -0.02
N PRO A 31 12.23 6.50 1.22
CA PRO A 31 11.89 7.40 2.32
C PRO A 31 12.31 8.84 2.03
N LEU A 32 11.40 9.77 2.31
CA LEU A 32 11.70 11.19 2.39
C LEU A 32 12.14 11.56 3.80
N GLU A 33 12.57 12.81 3.99
CA GLU A 33 12.92 13.33 5.31
C GLU A 33 11.75 13.16 6.30
N GLY A 34 12.06 12.59 7.47
CA GLY A 34 11.07 12.26 8.50
C GLY A 34 10.25 10.99 8.25
N GLU A 35 10.47 10.28 7.14
CA GLU A 35 9.85 8.97 6.88
C GLU A 35 10.79 7.83 7.30
N THR A 36 10.23 6.78 7.89
CA THR A 36 10.88 5.50 8.12
C THR A 36 10.15 4.39 7.36
N LEU A 37 10.83 3.27 7.10
CA LEU A 37 10.22 2.12 6.44
C LEU A 37 9.44 1.29 7.46
N VAL A 38 8.20 0.95 7.10
CA VAL A 38 7.35 0.04 7.87
C VAL A 38 6.88 -1.13 7.02
N THR A 39 6.60 -2.25 7.66
CA THR A 39 6.05 -3.48 7.04
C THR A 39 4.99 -4.09 7.93
N MET A 40 4.01 -4.78 7.36
CA MET A 40 3.02 -5.51 8.17
C MET A 40 3.51 -6.90 8.56
N TYR A 41 4.44 -7.48 7.80
CA TYR A 41 5.04 -8.77 8.11
C TYR A 41 6.56 -8.65 8.08
N ASP A 42 7.20 -9.10 9.16
CA ASP A 42 8.65 -9.23 9.23
C ASP A 42 9.09 -10.58 8.65
N ILE A 43 8.83 -10.75 7.35
CA ILE A 43 9.29 -11.90 6.56
C ILE A 43 9.86 -11.42 5.23
N VAL A 44 10.91 -12.11 4.77
CA VAL A 44 11.62 -11.79 3.53
C VAL A 44 10.64 -11.70 2.35
N GLY A 45 10.73 -10.60 1.60
CA GLY A 45 9.90 -10.35 0.42
C GLY A 45 8.61 -9.59 0.70
N THR A 46 8.30 -9.25 1.96
CA THR A 46 7.21 -8.33 2.30
C THR A 46 7.58 -6.91 1.89
N PRO A 47 6.69 -6.14 1.23
CA PRO A 47 7.00 -4.78 0.84
C PRO A 47 7.19 -3.86 2.04
N LEU A 48 8.22 -3.03 1.94
CA LEU A 48 8.48 -1.93 2.87
C LEU A 48 7.84 -0.64 2.34
N PHE A 49 7.20 0.12 3.21
CA PHE A 49 6.50 1.36 2.85
C PHE A 49 7.03 2.54 3.68
N PRO A 50 7.43 3.65 3.04
CA PRO A 50 7.79 4.86 3.76
C PRO A 50 6.60 5.53 4.45
N ALA A 51 6.72 5.80 5.74
CA ALA A 51 5.71 6.48 6.52
C ALA A 51 6.34 7.46 7.51
N VAL A 52 5.64 8.56 7.81
CA VAL A 52 5.86 9.25 9.08
C VAL A 52 5.20 8.40 10.15
N VAL A 53 5.93 8.07 11.21
CA VAL A 53 5.39 7.30 12.33
C VAL A 53 5.09 8.26 13.48
N ALA A 54 3.91 8.13 14.09
CA ALA A 54 3.58 8.94 15.26
C ALA A 54 4.56 8.68 16.41
N ASN A 55 4.74 9.67 17.29
CA ASN A 55 5.49 9.46 18.52
C ASN A 55 4.79 8.40 19.39
N GLY A 56 5.54 7.35 19.74
CA GLY A 56 5.04 6.22 20.51
C GLY A 56 4.55 5.06 19.63
N THR A 57 4.00 4.04 20.28
CA THR A 57 3.51 2.81 19.64
C THR A 57 2.08 2.51 20.08
N TRP A 58 1.38 1.68 19.31
CA TRP A 58 0.09 1.11 19.71
C TRP A 58 0.28 -0.39 19.89
N ASN A 59 0.18 -0.87 21.14
CA ASN A 59 0.46 -2.27 21.49
C ASN A 59 1.84 -2.75 20.99
N GLY A 60 2.85 -1.87 21.00
CA GLY A 60 4.19 -2.15 20.47
C GLY A 60 4.34 -1.95 18.96
N ALA A 61 3.24 -1.82 18.20
CA ALA A 61 3.27 -1.58 16.76
C ALA A 61 3.51 -0.10 16.41
N ALA A 62 4.15 0.13 15.26
CA ALA A 62 4.25 1.44 14.65
C ALA A 62 2.86 1.98 14.26
N ILE A 63 2.72 3.31 14.29
CA ILE A 63 1.48 4.00 13.89
C ILE A 63 1.80 4.85 12.65
N PRO A 64 1.69 4.30 11.42
CA PRO A 64 2.18 4.94 10.21
C PRO A 64 1.18 5.91 9.57
N PHE A 65 1.72 6.95 8.93
CA PHE A 65 1.02 7.92 8.13
C PHE A 65 1.69 8.06 6.75
N PHE A 66 1.04 7.49 5.74
CA PHE A 66 1.57 7.39 4.38
C PHE A 66 1.19 8.60 3.53
N ARG A 67 2.14 9.23 2.84
CA ARG A 67 1.80 10.20 1.79
C ARG A 67 1.00 9.53 0.68
N ARG A 68 0.15 10.29 -0.02
CA ARG A 68 -0.80 9.79 -1.04
C ARG A 68 -0.24 8.75 -2.02
N ASP A 69 0.96 8.98 -2.55
CA ASP A 69 1.57 8.03 -3.50
C ASP A 69 2.01 6.72 -2.85
N VAL A 70 2.44 6.72 -1.59
CA VAL A 70 2.73 5.49 -0.83
C VAL A 70 1.42 4.81 -0.43
N ALA A 71 0.41 5.58 0.00
CA ALA A 71 -0.92 5.06 0.32
C ALA A 71 -1.54 4.28 -0.85
N LYS A 72 -1.36 4.75 -2.09
CA LYS A 72 -1.79 3.99 -3.29
C LYS A 72 -1.11 2.62 -3.38
N LEU A 73 0.19 2.55 -3.12
CA LEU A 73 0.93 1.28 -3.13
C LEU A 73 0.53 0.35 -1.98
N VAL A 74 0.17 0.92 -0.81
CA VAL A 74 -0.38 0.15 0.32
C VAL A 74 -1.75 -0.43 -0.07
N VAL A 75 -2.65 0.36 -0.67
CA VAL A 75 -3.95 -0.11 -1.18
C VAL A 75 -3.77 -1.21 -2.24
N ASP A 76 -2.84 -1.03 -3.19
CA ASP A 76 -2.53 -2.05 -4.19
C ASP A 76 -2.05 -3.37 -3.53
N TRP A 77 -1.22 -3.27 -2.49
CA TRP A 77 -0.75 -4.42 -1.74
C TRP A 77 -1.86 -5.11 -0.93
N ILE A 78 -2.71 -4.36 -0.24
CA ILE A 78 -3.89 -4.87 0.47
C ILE A 78 -4.75 -5.71 -0.49
N ASN A 79 -5.08 -5.15 -1.66
CA ASN A 79 -5.90 -5.84 -2.65
C ASN A 79 -5.19 -7.05 -3.29
N ALA A 80 -3.86 -6.98 -3.47
CA ALA A 80 -3.10 -8.14 -3.94
C ALA A 80 -3.05 -9.28 -2.91
N THR A 81 -3.06 -8.95 -1.61
CA THR A 81 -3.18 -9.91 -0.52
C THR A 81 -4.59 -10.51 -0.51
N HIS A 82 -5.64 -9.68 -0.60
CA HIS A 82 -7.03 -10.13 -0.70
C HIS A 82 -7.28 -11.06 -1.90
N ALA A 83 -6.66 -10.79 -3.04
CA ALA A 83 -6.78 -11.63 -4.22
C ALA A 83 -6.22 -13.05 -4.01
N LYS A 84 -5.27 -13.22 -3.08
CA LYS A 84 -4.67 -14.52 -2.71
C LYS A 84 -5.38 -15.18 -1.53
N ASN A 85 -5.91 -14.38 -0.60
CA ASN A 85 -6.66 -14.82 0.55
C ASN A 85 -7.91 -13.93 0.71
N ARG A 86 -9.09 -14.50 0.47
CA ARG A 86 -10.37 -13.75 0.50
C ARG A 86 -10.76 -13.26 1.89
N ASP A 87 -10.16 -13.83 2.93
CA ASP A 87 -10.40 -13.43 4.33
C ASP A 87 -9.53 -12.21 4.72
N ALA A 88 -8.57 -11.81 3.88
CA ALA A 88 -7.80 -10.59 4.12
C ALA A 88 -8.62 -9.33 3.76
N ALA A 89 -8.29 -8.20 4.40
CA ALA A 89 -8.88 -6.91 4.10
C ALA A 89 -8.73 -6.49 2.63
N ARG A 90 -9.66 -5.66 2.13
CA ARG A 90 -9.59 -5.02 0.81
C ARG A 90 -9.82 -3.52 0.94
N ALA A 91 -9.31 -2.74 0.00
CA ALA A 91 -9.42 -1.28 0.06
C ALA A 91 -9.68 -0.65 -1.31
N HIS A 92 -10.39 0.46 -1.34
CA HIS A 92 -10.57 1.26 -2.55
C HIS A 92 -10.55 2.77 -2.24
N TRP A 93 -10.36 3.57 -3.28
CA TRP A 93 -10.42 5.02 -3.18
C TRP A 93 -11.85 5.51 -3.44
N ASP A 94 -12.35 6.37 -2.56
CA ASP A 94 -13.55 7.18 -2.74
C ASP A 94 -13.12 8.67 -2.71
N GLY A 95 -12.84 9.21 -3.89
CA GLY A 95 -12.22 10.52 -4.05
C GLY A 95 -10.83 10.61 -3.40
N ASP A 96 -10.74 11.36 -2.31
CA ASP A 96 -9.52 11.52 -1.52
C ASP A 96 -9.50 10.66 -0.24
N THR A 97 -10.52 9.82 -0.04
CA THR A 97 -10.66 8.93 1.12
C THR A 97 -10.30 7.50 0.72
N VAL A 98 -9.58 6.79 1.58
CA VAL A 98 -9.43 5.32 1.47
C VAL A 98 -10.58 4.68 2.24
N VAL A 99 -11.32 3.80 1.59
CA VAL A 99 -12.33 2.95 2.22
C VAL A 99 -11.71 1.58 2.44
N LEU A 100 -11.50 1.21 3.69
CA LEU A 100 -10.91 -0.06 4.10
C LEU A 100 -12.02 -0.99 4.61
N ILE A 101 -12.07 -2.21 4.05
CA ILE A 101 -13.07 -3.21 4.37
C ILE A 101 -12.36 -4.44 4.94
N GLU A 102 -12.64 -4.74 6.20
CA GLU A 102 -12.18 -5.94 6.90
C GLU A 102 -13.11 -7.10 6.54
N ALA A 103 -12.59 -8.11 5.86
CA ALA A 103 -13.43 -9.19 5.33
C ALA A 103 -14.11 -10.00 6.44
N GLU A 104 -13.42 -10.20 7.57
CA GLU A 104 -13.96 -10.91 8.73
C GLU A 104 -15.13 -10.16 9.40
N ALA A 105 -15.05 -8.82 9.44
CA ALA A 105 -16.08 -7.98 10.07
C ALA A 105 -17.24 -7.62 9.12
N GLU A 106 -17.07 -7.79 7.80
CA GLU A 106 -18.07 -7.39 6.81
C GLU A 106 -19.43 -8.07 6.99
N ALA A 107 -19.44 -9.30 7.48
CA ALA A 107 -20.67 -10.05 7.74
C ALA A 107 -21.38 -9.66 9.05
N GLU A 108 -20.74 -8.85 9.90
CA GLU A 108 -21.28 -8.48 11.20
C GLU A 108 -22.40 -7.43 11.07
N PRO A 109 -23.55 -7.62 11.77
CA PRO A 109 -24.62 -6.63 11.77
C PRO A 109 -24.14 -5.26 12.27
N GLY A 110 -24.36 -4.23 11.45
CA GLY A 110 -23.97 -2.86 11.78
C GLY A 110 -22.53 -2.50 11.43
N TYR A 111 -21.78 -3.40 10.78
CA TYR A 111 -20.46 -3.10 10.26
C TYR A 111 -20.49 -1.92 9.28
N THR A 112 -19.55 -1.00 9.47
CA THR A 112 -19.29 0.10 8.54
C THR A 112 -17.81 0.10 8.15
N PRO A 113 -17.47 0.09 6.85
CA PRO A 113 -16.09 0.22 6.41
C PRO A 113 -15.38 1.43 7.00
N GLU A 114 -14.11 1.27 7.35
CA GLU A 114 -13.31 2.39 7.84
C GLU A 114 -13.09 3.39 6.70
N ARG A 115 -13.31 4.68 6.99
CA ARG A 115 -13.10 5.78 6.05
C ARG A 115 -11.91 6.61 6.51
N ILE A 116 -10.82 6.51 5.77
CA ILE A 116 -9.53 7.08 6.11
C ILE A 116 -9.26 8.29 5.22
N THR A 117 -9.49 9.48 5.77
CA THR A 117 -9.12 10.76 5.15
C THR A 117 -7.67 11.10 5.45
N PRO A 118 -6.99 11.90 4.60
CA PRO A 118 -5.67 12.38 4.95
C PRO A 118 -5.73 13.28 6.19
N ASP A 119 -4.67 13.28 6.98
CA ASP A 119 -4.46 14.23 8.06
C ASP A 119 -4.17 15.65 7.51
N ARG A 120 -3.92 16.60 8.41
CA ARG A 120 -3.56 17.99 8.02
C ARG A 120 -2.30 18.07 7.14
N GLY A 121 -1.44 17.05 7.18
CA GLY A 121 -0.23 16.94 6.37
C GLY A 121 -0.43 16.18 5.05
N GLY A 122 -1.66 15.78 4.70
CA GLY A 122 -1.94 15.05 3.47
C GLY A 122 -1.59 13.55 3.55
N ARG A 123 -1.51 12.97 4.75
CA ARG A 123 -1.05 11.59 4.98
C ARG A 123 -2.16 10.70 5.53
N TYR A 124 -2.14 9.43 5.13
CA TYR A 124 -3.17 8.44 5.41
C TYR A 124 -2.73 7.47 6.50
N GLY A 125 -3.51 7.36 7.57
CA GLY A 125 -3.29 6.41 8.66
C GLY A 125 -3.88 5.02 8.37
N ILE A 126 -3.45 4.35 7.30
CA ILE A 126 -4.03 3.05 6.90
C ILE A 126 -3.66 1.96 7.92
N GLY A 127 -4.66 1.38 8.58
CA GLY A 127 -4.46 0.40 9.66
C GLY A 127 -3.77 0.98 10.90
N ALA A 128 -3.70 2.31 11.01
CA ALA A 128 -3.05 2.97 12.14
C ALA A 128 -3.85 2.70 13.43
N ARG A 129 -3.20 2.09 14.42
CA ARG A 129 -3.85 1.60 15.66
C ARG A 129 -4.90 0.49 15.46
N ALA A 130 -4.84 -0.22 14.35
CA ALA A 130 -5.68 -1.39 14.08
C ALA A 130 -4.83 -2.60 13.68
N TRP A 131 -3.78 -2.37 12.90
CA TRP A 131 -2.89 -3.41 12.39
C TRP A 131 -1.50 -3.33 13.03
N THR A 132 -0.83 -4.47 13.08
CA THR A 132 0.54 -4.60 13.59
C THR A 132 1.55 -4.20 12.51
N TRP A 133 1.77 -2.89 12.36
CA TRP A 133 2.89 -2.39 11.57
C TRP A 133 4.18 -2.51 12.38
N ASN A 134 5.20 -3.09 11.77
CA ASN A 134 6.55 -3.18 12.32
C ASN A 134 7.45 -2.13 11.66
N PHE A 135 8.40 -1.60 12.41
CA PHE A 135 9.55 -0.93 11.83
C PHE A 135 10.33 -1.95 11.01
N ALA A 136 10.80 -1.56 9.83
CA ALA A 136 11.83 -2.35 9.17
C ALA A 136 13.12 -2.10 9.95
N ASP A 137 13.59 -3.10 10.70
CA ASP A 137 14.92 -3.03 11.28
C ASP A 137 15.96 -2.93 10.14
N ASP A 138 17.02 -2.14 10.36
CA ASP A 138 18.19 -2.03 9.46
C ASP A 138 19.02 -3.32 9.46
#